data_AF-A0A3C0X3D8-F1
#
_entry.id   AF-A0A3C0X3D8-F1
#
_cell.length_a   1.000
_cell.length_b   1.000
_cell.length_c   1.000
_cell.angle_alpha   90.00
_cell.angle_beta   90.00
_cell.angle_gamma   90.00
#
_symmetry.space_group_name_H-M   'P 1'
#
loop_
_entity.id
_entity.type
_entity.pdbx_description
1 polymer ?
#
loop_
_entity_poly.entity_id
_entity_poly.type
_entity_poly.pdbx_seq_one_letter_code
_entity_poly.pdbx_strand_id
1 'polypeptide(L)'
;MGSTGDFPFDIEQVASLLPIKIRRPVANGVYTDCPFCGDDRGKLKINYENNTWRCNYCGEKGGMLALYSKLNGNISNSEAYRRICDELLLRLETNTDFDHCKTKVRKAAPTVKRAEAPVINRTLSALLGLLKLSDKHREHLKNVRCLTDRQIDKIGFKSTPPFYMCEKLARTLIKNGFTVEGVPGFYKRNGVWTVMFCSYTNGILIPIREIDGMIHDLQIRLDTPLKNEGSDKPGAKYIWFSSSGKPYGTGPGSPIQFLGDRNAGRVYITEGYLKSYIAHALSGKTFIALASANAAAGLEELLQSLAPCGTRTVIDALDIDKFRNKNVAAGAVRVRQTAAECGMKCEIACWNPNYNGIDDLIIALKRPEGSEKIIQKPETDKRQGYRIYQLDISGAAVRSYAFAGIEKLLEAGFTEPPAEEYCLVSDSEVAYFDDDFTCLNYIREKYGLKLPDGYAGRAVAPSDIIELYSVKGSRFFYCNEEGFYPVAFAAEKAKIKGFY
;
A
#
# COMPACT_ATOMS: atom_id res chain seq x y z
N MET A 1 26.78 -0.51 -17.91
CA MET A 1 26.14 -1.05 -19.13
C MET A 1 26.79 -2.40 -19.41
N GLY A 2 26.08 -3.50 -19.17
CA GLY A 2 26.55 -4.85 -19.48
C GLY A 2 25.68 -5.41 -20.59
N SER A 3 26.32 -5.77 -21.70
CA SER A 3 25.71 -6.48 -22.83
C SER A 3 24.96 -7.72 -22.35
N THR A 4 23.76 -7.94 -22.90
CA THR A 4 23.03 -9.20 -22.82
C THR A 4 23.89 -10.30 -23.45
N GLY A 5 24.69 -11.00 -22.64
CA GLY A 5 25.24 -12.29 -23.05
C GLY A 5 24.06 -13.24 -23.26
N ASP A 6 23.98 -13.87 -24.43
CA ASP A 6 22.95 -14.86 -24.73
C ASP A 6 23.09 -16.02 -23.73
N PHE A 7 22.24 -16.01 -22.70
CA PHE A 7 22.07 -17.16 -21.83
C PHE A 7 21.39 -18.28 -22.63
N PRO A 8 21.79 -19.56 -22.45
CA PRO A 8 21.17 -20.68 -23.16
C PRO A 8 19.75 -21.01 -22.65
N PHE A 9 19.24 -20.20 -21.72
CA PHE A 9 17.92 -20.32 -21.13
C PHE A 9 17.36 -18.94 -20.77
N ASP A 10 16.05 -18.86 -20.59
CA ASP A 10 15.34 -17.66 -20.15
C ASP A 10 14.75 -17.82 -18.74
N ILE A 11 14.14 -16.75 -18.22
CA ILE A 11 13.52 -16.76 -16.89
C ILE A 11 12.26 -17.64 -16.83
N GLU A 12 11.60 -17.93 -17.96
CA GLU A 12 10.42 -18.81 -17.99
C GLU A 12 10.87 -20.25 -17.74
N GLN A 13 11.93 -20.70 -18.41
CA GLN A 13 12.57 -21.99 -18.17
C GLN A 13 13.07 -22.09 -16.73
N VAL A 14 13.75 -21.07 -16.22
CA VAL A 14 14.19 -21.04 -14.82
C VAL A 14 13.01 -21.13 -13.85
N ALA A 15 11.93 -20.39 -14.09
CA ALA A 15 10.73 -20.46 -13.25
C ALA A 15 10.08 -21.86 -13.26
N SER A 16 10.17 -22.59 -14.38
CA SER A 16 9.67 -23.98 -14.51
C SER A 16 10.49 -25.02 -13.74
N LEU A 17 11.74 -24.69 -13.37
CA LEU A 17 12.56 -25.53 -12.50
C LEU A 17 12.18 -25.37 -11.02
N LEU A 18 11.55 -24.25 -10.68
CA LEU A 18 11.35 -23.82 -9.31
C LEU A 18 9.91 -24.11 -8.85
N PRO A 19 9.69 -24.35 -7.54
CA PRO A 19 8.36 -24.60 -6.99
C PRO A 19 7.53 -23.30 -6.86
N ILE A 20 7.36 -22.57 -7.96
CA ILE A 20 6.65 -21.28 -8.00
C ILE A 20 5.22 -21.50 -8.49
N LYS A 21 4.24 -21.16 -7.63
CA LYS A 21 2.82 -21.25 -7.99
C LYS A 21 2.40 -20.07 -8.88
N ILE A 22 2.14 -20.35 -10.15
CA ILE A 22 1.61 -19.38 -11.12
C ILE A 22 0.14 -19.08 -10.79
N ARG A 23 -0.20 -17.79 -10.67
CA ARG A 23 -1.57 -17.33 -10.36
C ARG A 23 -2.28 -16.76 -11.56
N ARG A 24 -1.61 -15.89 -12.32
CA ARG A 24 -2.21 -15.23 -13.47
C ARG A 24 -1.19 -15.05 -14.60
N PRO A 25 -1.42 -15.65 -15.77
CA PRO A 25 -0.63 -15.34 -16.95
C PRO A 25 -0.95 -13.94 -17.45
N VAL A 26 0.08 -13.25 -17.94
CA VAL A 26 0.01 -12.01 -18.72
C VAL A 26 0.96 -12.17 -19.91
N ALA A 27 0.83 -11.49 -21.04
CA ALA A 27 1.67 -11.92 -22.18
C ALA A 27 3.17 -11.66 -22.05
N ASN A 28 3.62 -10.75 -21.18
CA ASN A 28 5.06 -10.64 -20.89
C ASN A 28 5.48 -11.45 -19.65
N GLY A 29 4.71 -12.46 -19.22
CA GLY A 29 5.11 -13.39 -18.16
C GLY A 29 3.99 -13.74 -17.19
N VAL A 30 4.28 -13.83 -15.90
CA VAL A 30 3.30 -14.35 -14.93
C VAL A 30 3.28 -13.55 -13.64
N TYR A 31 2.10 -13.41 -13.05
CA TYR A 31 1.97 -13.09 -11.63
C TYR A 31 1.89 -14.38 -10.83
N THR A 32 2.70 -14.50 -9.79
CA THR A 32 2.88 -15.70 -8.98
C THR A 32 2.77 -15.39 -7.49
N ASP A 33 2.68 -16.43 -6.69
CA ASP A 33 2.98 -16.32 -5.27
C ASP A 33 4.45 -15.91 -5.10
N CYS A 34 4.74 -15.13 -4.06
CA CYS A 34 6.09 -14.73 -3.73
C CYS A 34 6.70 -15.76 -2.77
N PRO A 35 7.64 -16.61 -3.23
CA PRO A 35 8.26 -17.60 -2.35
C PRO A 35 9.19 -16.97 -1.30
N PHE A 36 9.56 -15.70 -1.47
CA PHE A 36 10.45 -14.97 -0.56
C PHE A 36 9.73 -14.38 0.66
N CYS A 37 8.46 -14.01 0.53
CA CYS A 37 7.70 -13.40 1.62
C CYS A 37 6.39 -14.12 1.95
N GLY A 38 6.10 -15.24 1.27
CA GLY A 38 4.87 -16.02 1.47
C GLY A 38 3.59 -15.30 1.02
N ASP A 39 3.70 -14.21 0.26
CA ASP A 39 2.51 -13.54 -0.27
C ASP A 39 1.89 -14.35 -1.40
N ASP A 40 0.65 -14.79 -1.20
CA ASP A 40 -0.14 -15.64 -2.09
C ASP A 40 -1.17 -14.85 -2.93
N ARG A 41 -1.12 -13.51 -2.88
CA ARG A 41 -2.08 -12.63 -3.57
C ARG A 41 -1.65 -12.29 -5.00
N GLY A 42 -0.68 -13.02 -5.55
CA GLY A 42 -0.18 -12.80 -6.90
C GLY A 42 0.59 -11.48 -7.05
N LYS A 43 1.37 -11.07 -6.05
CA LYS A 43 2.09 -9.77 -6.06
C LYS A 43 3.48 -9.85 -6.69
N LEU A 44 4.03 -11.05 -6.89
CA LEU A 44 5.30 -11.25 -7.61
C LEU A 44 5.04 -11.32 -9.10
N LYS A 45 5.73 -10.48 -9.87
CA LYS A 45 5.71 -10.47 -11.34
C LYS A 45 7.02 -11.05 -11.85
N ILE A 46 6.95 -12.13 -12.62
CA ILE A 46 8.04 -12.62 -13.47
C ILE A 46 7.80 -12.07 -14.88
N ASN A 47 8.81 -11.41 -15.45
CA ASN A 47 8.76 -10.79 -16.76
C ASN A 47 9.70 -11.52 -17.73
N TYR A 48 9.11 -12.16 -18.73
CA TYR A 48 9.81 -13.00 -19.70
C TYR A 48 10.55 -12.17 -20.75
N GLU A 49 10.07 -10.95 -21.06
CA GLU A 49 10.67 -10.10 -22.08
C GLU A 49 12.04 -9.55 -21.67
N ASN A 50 12.22 -9.25 -20.38
CA ASN A 50 13.45 -8.65 -19.87
C ASN A 50 14.20 -9.56 -18.88
N ASN A 51 13.78 -10.82 -18.75
CA ASN A 51 14.37 -11.80 -17.85
C ASN A 51 14.53 -11.31 -16.39
N THR A 52 13.53 -10.54 -15.91
CA THR A 52 13.51 -10.02 -14.54
C THR A 52 12.28 -10.45 -13.77
N TRP A 53 12.35 -10.36 -12.45
CA TRP A 53 11.22 -10.53 -11.57
C TRP A 53 11.22 -9.46 -10.48
N ARG A 54 10.03 -9.15 -9.95
CA ARG A 54 9.85 -8.23 -8.82
C ARG A 54 8.57 -8.55 -8.04
N CYS A 55 8.70 -8.63 -6.73
CA CYS A 55 7.55 -8.64 -5.81
C CYS A 55 7.11 -7.22 -5.48
N ASN A 56 5.87 -6.87 -5.83
CA ASN A 56 5.31 -5.55 -5.51
C ASN A 56 4.92 -5.39 -4.02
N TYR A 57 4.99 -6.49 -3.24
CA TYR A 57 4.74 -6.49 -1.81
C TYR A 57 6.04 -6.34 -1.02
N CYS A 58 6.93 -7.34 -1.02
CA CYS A 58 8.20 -7.23 -0.26
C CYS A 58 9.30 -6.43 -0.95
N GLY A 59 9.17 -6.13 -2.25
CA GLY A 59 10.15 -5.34 -3.00
C GLY A 59 11.35 -6.14 -3.51
N GLU A 60 11.50 -7.42 -3.12
CA GLU A 60 12.49 -8.33 -3.69
C GLU A 60 12.40 -8.36 -5.22
N LYS A 61 13.57 -8.35 -5.87
CA LYS A 61 13.69 -8.26 -7.33
C LYS A 61 15.03 -8.85 -7.80
N GLY A 62 15.11 -9.19 -9.07
CA GLY A 62 16.36 -9.65 -9.67
C GLY A 62 16.19 -10.13 -11.11
N GLY A 63 17.28 -10.64 -11.69
CA GLY A 63 17.27 -11.38 -12.95
C GLY A 63 17.01 -12.87 -12.74
N MET A 64 17.01 -13.64 -13.83
CA MET A 64 16.79 -15.10 -13.82
C MET A 64 17.74 -15.88 -12.90
N LEU A 65 19.05 -15.60 -12.92
CA LEU A 65 20.00 -16.28 -12.03
C LEU A 65 19.73 -15.99 -10.55
N ALA A 66 19.38 -14.74 -10.24
CA ALA A 66 19.06 -14.32 -8.88
C ALA A 66 17.77 -15.00 -8.36
N LEU A 67 16.81 -15.29 -9.24
CA LEU A 67 15.60 -16.04 -8.90
C LEU A 67 15.96 -17.45 -8.43
N TYR A 68 16.74 -18.18 -9.23
CA TYR A 68 17.17 -19.55 -8.91
C TYR A 68 18.09 -19.59 -7.70
N SER A 69 19.07 -18.69 -7.63
CA SER A 69 20.03 -18.58 -6.53
C SER A 69 19.33 -18.44 -5.18
N LYS A 70 18.41 -17.48 -5.05
CA LYS A 70 17.71 -17.22 -3.78
C LYS A 70 16.84 -18.38 -3.33
N LEU A 71 16.23 -19.10 -4.27
CA LEU A 71 15.38 -20.26 -3.98
C LEU A 71 16.18 -21.54 -3.65
N ASN A 72 17.47 -21.56 -3.97
CA ASN A 72 18.38 -22.68 -3.74
C ASN A 72 19.47 -22.33 -2.71
N GLY A 73 19.14 -21.54 -1.68
CA GLY A 73 20.05 -21.25 -0.56
C GLY A 73 21.07 -20.13 -0.80
N ASN A 74 20.75 -19.15 -1.66
CA ASN A 74 21.61 -18.01 -1.99
C ASN A 74 22.99 -18.41 -2.57
N ILE A 75 23.01 -19.41 -3.45
CA ILE A 75 24.21 -19.81 -4.19
C ILE A 75 24.72 -18.71 -5.13
N SER A 76 25.99 -18.77 -5.54
CA SER A 76 26.56 -17.77 -6.45
C SER A 76 25.89 -17.79 -7.82
N ASN A 77 25.97 -16.69 -8.58
CA ASN A 77 25.42 -16.62 -9.93
C ASN A 77 26.05 -17.67 -10.87
N SER A 78 27.35 -17.96 -10.73
CA SER A 78 28.04 -18.98 -11.53
C SER A 78 27.55 -20.39 -11.20
N GLU A 79 27.32 -20.68 -9.92
CA GLU A 79 26.77 -21.97 -9.51
C GLU A 79 25.30 -22.12 -9.91
N ALA A 80 24.50 -21.04 -9.79
CA ALA A 80 23.13 -21.01 -10.28
C ALA A 80 23.07 -21.27 -11.79
N TYR A 81 23.94 -20.63 -12.58
CA TYR A 81 24.04 -20.87 -14.01
C TYR A 81 24.34 -22.35 -14.32
N ARG A 82 25.36 -22.92 -13.67
CA ARG A 82 25.77 -24.32 -13.87
C ARG A 82 24.63 -25.29 -13.52
N ARG A 83 23.97 -25.10 -12.37
CA ARG A 83 22.84 -25.95 -11.94
C ARG A 83 21.63 -25.84 -12.86
N ILE A 84 21.27 -24.65 -13.31
CA ILE A 84 20.18 -24.47 -14.28
C ILE A 84 20.50 -25.22 -15.57
N CYS A 85 21.72 -25.10 -16.10
CA CYS A 85 22.14 -25.86 -17.28
C CYS A 85 22.02 -27.37 -17.05
N ASP A 86 22.57 -27.89 -15.96
CA ASP A 86 22.52 -29.32 -15.63
C ASP A 86 21.07 -29.82 -15.52
N GLU A 87 20.21 -29.08 -14.84
CA GLU A 87 18.83 -29.46 -14.56
C GLU A 87 17.95 -29.40 -15.82
N LEU A 88 18.20 -28.43 -16.72
CA LEU A 88 17.57 -28.39 -18.05
C LEU A 88 18.08 -29.52 -18.95
N LEU A 89 19.37 -29.84 -18.92
CA LEU A 89 19.97 -30.94 -19.68
C LEU A 89 19.41 -32.29 -19.23
N LEU A 90 19.36 -32.54 -17.92
CA LEU A 90 18.79 -33.76 -17.33
C LEU A 90 17.31 -33.91 -17.67
N ARG A 91 16.54 -32.82 -17.70
CA ARG A 91 15.13 -32.85 -18.12
C ARG A 91 14.95 -33.19 -19.60
N LEU A 92 15.89 -32.77 -20.46
CA LEU A 92 15.91 -33.13 -21.89
C LEU A 92 16.26 -34.62 -22.09
N GLU A 93 17.13 -35.18 -21.26
CA GLU A 93 17.56 -36.59 -21.34
C GLU A 93 16.53 -37.56 -20.76
N THR A 94 15.74 -37.14 -19.77
CA THR A 94 14.84 -38.03 -19.01
C THR A 94 13.36 -37.99 -19.45
N ASN A 95 12.96 -37.01 -20.26
CA ASN A 95 11.59 -36.90 -20.76
C ASN A 95 11.52 -36.96 -22.29
N THR A 96 10.95 -38.03 -22.86
CA THR A 96 10.52 -38.07 -24.26
C THR A 96 9.41 -37.07 -24.58
N ASP A 97 8.75 -36.53 -23.55
CA ASP A 97 7.73 -35.47 -23.64
C ASP A 97 8.27 -34.05 -23.43
N PHE A 98 9.59 -33.87 -23.22
CA PHE A 98 10.18 -32.51 -23.16
C PHE A 98 10.16 -31.83 -24.54
N ASP A 99 10.00 -32.59 -25.63
CA ASP A 99 9.73 -32.04 -26.96
C ASP A 99 8.30 -31.46 -27.08
N HIS A 100 7.42 -31.69 -26.08
CA HIS A 100 6.13 -31.00 -25.95
C HIS A 100 6.23 -29.62 -25.27
N CYS A 101 7.43 -29.23 -24.82
CA CYS A 101 7.80 -27.83 -24.60
C CYS A 101 8.41 -27.18 -25.86
N LYS A 102 8.20 -27.76 -27.05
CA LYS A 102 7.94 -26.92 -28.22
C LYS A 102 6.64 -26.20 -27.96
N THR A 103 6.77 -25.10 -27.23
CA THR A 103 6.06 -23.86 -27.43
C THR A 103 5.10 -24.00 -28.60
N LYS A 104 3.78 -24.04 -28.35
CA LYS A 104 2.94 -23.17 -29.18
C LYS A 104 3.68 -21.85 -29.07
N VAL A 105 4.45 -21.50 -30.09
CA VAL A 105 5.08 -20.19 -30.22
C VAL A 105 3.90 -19.27 -30.02
N ARG A 106 3.71 -18.80 -28.79
CA ARG A 106 2.75 -17.77 -28.50
C ARG A 106 3.42 -16.62 -29.18
N LYS A 107 3.10 -16.41 -30.47
CA LYS A 107 3.58 -15.26 -31.23
C LYS A 107 3.46 -14.12 -30.26
N ALA A 108 4.60 -13.59 -29.82
CA ALA A 108 4.62 -12.52 -28.84
C ALA A 108 3.63 -11.49 -29.38
N ALA A 109 2.60 -11.20 -28.61
CA ALA A 109 1.54 -10.34 -29.07
C ALA A 109 2.23 -9.04 -29.53
N PRO A 110 2.00 -8.54 -30.76
CA PRO A 110 2.79 -7.44 -31.31
C PRO A 110 2.94 -6.34 -30.28
N THR A 111 4.16 -6.05 -29.86
CA THR A 111 4.44 -5.08 -28.80
C THR A 111 4.53 -3.70 -29.42
N VAL A 112 4.02 -2.70 -28.69
CA VAL A 112 4.10 -1.29 -29.09
C VAL A 112 4.74 -0.49 -27.97
N LYS A 113 5.45 0.57 -28.35
CA LYS A 113 6.00 1.52 -27.38
C LYS A 113 4.84 2.22 -26.67
N ARG A 114 4.97 2.40 -25.35
CA ARG A 114 4.05 3.25 -24.56
C ARG A 114 4.07 4.67 -25.13
N ALA A 115 2.88 5.23 -25.32
CA ALA A 115 2.71 6.58 -25.84
C ALA A 115 3.27 7.63 -24.86
N GLU A 116 3.56 8.83 -25.37
CA GLU A 116 4.03 9.94 -24.55
C GLU A 116 2.92 10.47 -23.63
N ALA A 117 3.31 11.05 -22.49
CA ALA A 117 2.39 11.53 -21.46
C ALA A 117 1.26 12.45 -21.99
N PRO A 118 1.51 13.43 -22.90
CA PRO A 118 0.45 14.26 -23.44
C PRO A 118 -0.59 13.47 -24.26
N VAL A 119 -0.17 12.44 -24.99
CA VAL A 119 -1.06 11.57 -25.77
C VAL A 119 -1.91 10.71 -24.83
N ILE A 120 -1.28 10.10 -23.82
CA ILE A 120 -1.97 9.32 -22.79
C ILE A 120 -3.03 10.18 -22.10
N ASN A 121 -2.64 11.35 -21.62
CA ASN A 121 -3.53 12.28 -20.93
C ASN A 121 -4.73 12.69 -21.80
N ARG A 122 -4.47 13.05 -23.06
CA ARG A 122 -5.53 13.46 -23.99
C ARG A 122 -6.53 12.32 -24.23
N THR A 123 -6.04 11.11 -24.52
CA THR A 123 -6.89 9.95 -24.81
C THR A 123 -7.65 9.46 -23.59
N LEU A 124 -7.00 9.37 -22.41
CA LEU A 124 -7.66 8.93 -21.19
C LEU A 124 -8.66 9.97 -20.67
N SER A 125 -8.37 11.27 -20.82
CA SER A 125 -9.34 12.34 -20.51
C SER A 125 -10.59 12.21 -21.39
N ALA A 126 -10.42 11.97 -22.69
CA ALA A 126 -11.54 11.75 -23.60
C ALA A 126 -12.32 10.48 -23.26
N LEU A 127 -11.63 9.37 -22.94
CA LEU A 127 -12.28 8.14 -22.47
C LEU A 127 -13.13 8.41 -21.23
N LEU A 128 -12.58 9.07 -20.21
CA LEU A 128 -13.30 9.41 -18.98
C LEU A 128 -14.50 10.33 -19.27
N GLY A 129 -14.38 11.25 -20.24
CA GLY A 129 -15.48 12.10 -20.68
C GLY A 129 -16.67 11.34 -21.32
N LEU A 130 -16.43 10.16 -21.88
CA LEU A 130 -17.48 9.28 -22.42
C LEU A 130 -18.16 8.41 -21.35
N LEU A 131 -17.58 8.34 -20.14
CA LEU A 131 -18.06 7.49 -19.06
C LEU A 131 -18.86 8.28 -18.03
N LYS A 132 -19.69 7.55 -17.28
CA LYS A 132 -20.45 8.08 -16.14
C LYS A 132 -19.94 7.47 -14.85
N LEU A 133 -20.15 8.19 -13.76
CA LEU A 133 -20.04 7.62 -12.41
C LEU A 133 -21.42 7.14 -12.02
N SER A 134 -21.56 5.86 -11.66
CA SER A 134 -22.83 5.29 -11.19
C SER A 134 -23.22 5.88 -9.84
N ASP A 135 -24.53 5.95 -9.58
CA ASP A 135 -25.06 6.50 -8.33
C ASP A 135 -24.52 5.75 -7.11
N LYS A 136 -24.48 4.42 -7.17
CA LYS A 136 -23.84 3.57 -6.13
C LYS A 136 -22.39 3.97 -5.84
N HIS A 137 -21.59 4.27 -6.85
CA HIS A 137 -20.18 4.67 -6.65
C HIS A 137 -20.09 6.10 -6.13
N ARG A 138 -20.95 7.00 -6.62
CA ARG A 138 -21.04 8.37 -6.10
C ARG A 138 -21.45 8.38 -4.62
N GLU A 139 -22.46 7.62 -4.24
CA GLU A 139 -22.87 7.43 -2.84
C GLU A 139 -21.75 6.85 -1.98
N HIS A 140 -21.01 5.86 -2.47
CA HIS A 140 -19.84 5.34 -1.76
C HIS A 140 -18.79 6.44 -1.51
N LEU A 141 -18.44 7.22 -2.54
CA LEU A 141 -17.46 8.30 -2.43
C LEU A 141 -17.95 9.42 -1.49
N LYS A 142 -19.25 9.71 -1.46
CA LYS A 142 -19.84 10.70 -0.55
C LYS A 142 -19.91 10.20 0.89
N ASN A 143 -20.52 9.05 1.11
CA ASN A 143 -20.91 8.61 2.45
C ASN A 143 -19.77 7.87 3.17
N VAL A 144 -18.97 7.09 2.42
CA VAL A 144 -17.85 6.35 3.00
C VAL A 144 -16.58 7.20 2.98
N ARG A 145 -16.32 7.91 1.87
CA ARG A 145 -15.08 8.69 1.68
C ARG A 145 -15.22 10.19 1.99
N CYS A 146 -16.41 10.63 2.39
CA CYS A 146 -16.70 12.01 2.82
C CYS A 146 -16.39 13.08 1.76
N LEU A 147 -16.35 12.71 0.46
CA LEU A 147 -16.15 13.67 -0.62
C LEU A 147 -17.45 14.38 -0.97
N THR A 148 -17.39 15.68 -1.20
CA THR A 148 -18.49 16.47 -1.77
C THR A 148 -18.65 16.19 -3.27
N ASP A 149 -19.84 16.45 -3.82
CA ASP A 149 -20.07 16.32 -5.26
C ASP A 149 -19.09 17.16 -6.08
N ARG A 150 -18.80 18.39 -5.64
CA ARG A 150 -17.80 19.27 -6.27
C ARG A 150 -16.40 18.62 -6.28
N GLN A 151 -15.99 17.96 -5.20
CA GLN A 151 -14.70 17.26 -5.15
C GLN A 151 -14.70 16.04 -6.08
N ILE A 152 -15.76 15.23 -6.06
CA ILE A 152 -15.91 14.05 -6.92
C ILE A 152 -15.84 14.45 -8.39
N ASP A 153 -16.57 15.50 -8.79
CA ASP A 153 -16.61 15.99 -10.16
C ASP A 153 -15.28 16.61 -10.58
N LYS A 154 -14.61 17.36 -9.69
CA LYS A 154 -13.27 17.91 -9.93
C LYS A 154 -12.21 16.83 -10.12
N ILE A 155 -12.26 15.76 -9.33
CA ILE A 155 -11.32 14.63 -9.44
C ILE A 155 -11.59 13.85 -10.74
N GLY A 156 -12.87 13.69 -11.10
CA GLY A 156 -13.27 13.04 -12.34
C GLY A 156 -13.33 11.52 -12.24
N PHE A 157 -13.71 10.97 -11.08
CA PHE A 157 -13.97 9.53 -10.94
C PHE A 157 -15.06 9.07 -11.92
N LYS A 158 -14.91 7.85 -12.45
CA LYS A 158 -15.89 7.19 -13.33
C LYS A 158 -16.11 5.74 -12.92
N SER A 159 -17.19 5.14 -13.38
CA SER A 159 -17.40 3.70 -13.26
C SER A 159 -16.92 2.99 -14.53
N THR A 160 -16.38 1.79 -14.38
CA THR A 160 -16.08 0.92 -15.53
C THR A 160 -17.36 0.66 -16.34
N PRO A 161 -17.33 0.77 -17.67
CA PRO A 161 -18.48 0.43 -18.51
C PRO A 161 -18.66 -1.08 -18.64
N PRO A 162 -19.85 -1.55 -19.06
CA PRO A 162 -20.06 -2.93 -19.48
C PRO A 162 -19.11 -3.33 -20.63
N PHE A 163 -18.61 -4.58 -20.59
CA PHE A 163 -17.61 -5.08 -21.53
C PHE A 163 -18.02 -5.00 -23.02
N TYR A 164 -19.32 -5.07 -23.32
CA TYR A 164 -19.82 -4.99 -24.69
C TYR A 164 -19.68 -3.58 -25.31
N MET A 165 -19.42 -2.55 -24.49
CA MET A 165 -19.20 -1.18 -24.98
C MET A 165 -17.74 -0.93 -25.42
N CYS A 166 -16.80 -1.81 -25.09
CA CYS A 166 -15.36 -1.55 -25.22
C CYS A 166 -14.93 -1.19 -26.66
N GLU A 167 -15.36 -1.97 -27.65
CA GLU A 167 -15.03 -1.69 -29.05
C GLU A 167 -15.68 -0.41 -29.56
N LYS A 168 -16.92 -0.10 -29.12
CA LYS A 168 -17.59 1.15 -29.47
C LYS A 168 -16.87 2.36 -28.89
N LEU A 169 -16.39 2.27 -27.66
CA LEU A 169 -15.61 3.33 -27.01
C LEU A 169 -14.31 3.61 -27.77
N ALA A 170 -13.51 2.57 -28.03
CA ALA A 170 -12.26 2.72 -28.79
C ALA A 170 -12.49 3.31 -30.19
N ARG A 171 -13.51 2.81 -30.92
CA ARG A 171 -13.89 3.33 -32.24
C ARG A 171 -14.31 4.80 -32.18
N THR A 172 -15.07 5.19 -31.16
CA THR A 172 -15.52 6.58 -30.98
C THR A 172 -14.34 7.51 -30.73
N LEU A 173 -13.38 7.09 -29.89
CA LEU A 173 -12.15 7.86 -29.64
C LEU A 173 -11.32 8.03 -30.92
N ILE A 174 -11.10 6.95 -31.68
CA ILE A 174 -10.38 7.01 -32.96
C ILE A 174 -11.09 7.93 -33.95
N LYS A 175 -12.41 7.80 -34.09
CA LYS A 175 -13.23 8.66 -34.98
C LYS A 175 -13.10 10.15 -34.62
N ASN A 176 -12.92 10.46 -33.34
CA ASN A 176 -12.75 11.82 -32.83
C ASN A 176 -11.27 12.27 -32.81
N GLY A 177 -10.35 11.54 -33.46
CA GLY A 177 -8.95 11.94 -33.62
C GLY A 177 -8.04 11.63 -32.44
N PHE A 178 -8.46 10.80 -31.49
CA PHE A 178 -7.61 10.38 -30.37
C PHE A 178 -6.77 9.15 -30.72
N THR A 179 -5.49 9.16 -30.31
CA THR A 179 -4.58 8.02 -30.47
C THR A 179 -4.79 7.02 -29.35
N VAL A 180 -5.15 5.78 -29.69
CA VAL A 180 -5.30 4.68 -28.71
C VAL A 180 -4.12 3.72 -28.68
N GLU A 181 -3.30 3.69 -29.74
CA GLU A 181 -2.09 2.87 -29.77
C GLU A 181 -1.07 3.38 -28.76
N GLY A 182 -0.44 2.46 -28.02
CA GLY A 182 0.52 2.82 -26.98
C GLY A 182 -0.12 3.37 -25.69
N VAL A 183 -1.44 3.58 -25.65
CA VAL A 183 -2.15 4.07 -24.45
C VAL A 183 -2.58 2.88 -23.57
N PRO A 184 -2.32 2.91 -22.25
CA PRO A 184 -2.71 1.84 -21.34
C PRO A 184 -4.20 1.50 -21.41
N GLY A 185 -4.49 0.20 -21.31
CA GLY A 185 -5.84 -0.33 -21.37
C GLY A 185 -6.39 -0.53 -22.79
N PHE A 186 -5.79 0.07 -23.83
CA PHE A 186 -6.18 -0.18 -25.22
C PHE A 186 -5.37 -1.31 -25.85
N TYR A 187 -5.99 -2.10 -26.71
CA TYR A 187 -5.34 -3.19 -27.44
C TYR A 187 -6.14 -3.59 -28.68
N LYS A 188 -5.56 -4.40 -29.58
CA LYS A 188 -6.28 -4.98 -30.72
C LYS A 188 -6.79 -6.39 -30.39
N ARG A 189 -8.08 -6.63 -30.63
CA ARG A 189 -8.70 -7.96 -30.65
C ARG A 189 -9.21 -8.22 -32.06
N ASN A 190 -8.74 -9.28 -32.70
CA ASN A 190 -9.11 -9.64 -34.08
C ASN A 190 -8.94 -8.48 -35.08
N GLY A 191 -7.83 -7.75 -34.96
CA GLY A 191 -7.51 -6.58 -35.79
C GLY A 191 -8.24 -5.28 -35.41
N VAL A 192 -9.23 -5.33 -34.51
CA VAL A 192 -10.04 -4.18 -34.10
C VAL A 192 -9.57 -3.63 -32.76
N TRP A 193 -9.40 -2.30 -32.66
CA TRP A 193 -9.09 -1.64 -31.41
C TRP A 193 -10.24 -1.75 -30.41
N THR A 194 -9.89 -2.08 -29.17
CA THR A 194 -10.81 -2.19 -28.03
C THR A 194 -10.12 -1.73 -26.74
N VAL A 195 -10.88 -1.66 -25.66
CA VAL A 195 -10.41 -1.21 -24.33
C VAL A 195 -10.67 -2.27 -23.26
N MET A 196 -9.78 -2.38 -22.28
CA MET A 196 -9.74 -3.43 -21.28
C MET A 196 -10.71 -3.18 -20.13
N PHE A 197 -12.00 -3.41 -20.37
CA PHE A 197 -13.00 -3.58 -19.32
C PHE A 197 -13.64 -4.96 -19.41
N CYS A 198 -13.80 -5.63 -18.27
CA CYS A 198 -14.48 -6.92 -18.18
C CYS A 198 -15.41 -6.97 -16.97
N SER A 199 -16.43 -7.84 -17.05
CA SER A 199 -17.52 -7.95 -16.08
C SER A 199 -17.06 -8.26 -14.65
N TYR A 200 -15.96 -8.97 -14.48
CA TYR A 200 -15.41 -9.34 -13.17
C TYR A 200 -14.37 -8.33 -12.64
N THR A 201 -14.06 -7.26 -13.39
CA THR A 201 -13.21 -6.16 -12.91
C THR A 201 -13.97 -4.84 -12.83
N ASN A 202 -15.28 -4.91 -12.57
CA ASN A 202 -16.09 -3.72 -12.35
C ASN A 202 -15.60 -2.93 -11.14
N GLY A 203 -15.64 -1.60 -11.25
CA GLY A 203 -15.19 -0.74 -10.18
C GLY A 203 -15.17 0.75 -10.50
N ILE A 204 -14.48 1.49 -9.62
CA ILE A 204 -14.25 2.92 -9.73
C ILE A 204 -12.91 3.16 -10.43
N LEU A 205 -12.93 3.91 -11.53
CA LEU A 205 -11.78 4.42 -12.24
C LEU A 205 -11.21 5.64 -11.53
N ILE A 206 -9.94 5.54 -11.15
CA ILE A 206 -9.16 6.55 -10.45
C ILE A 206 -8.12 7.10 -11.42
N PRO A 207 -8.23 8.36 -11.88
CA PRO A 207 -7.21 8.97 -12.73
C PRO A 207 -5.94 9.25 -11.93
N ILE A 208 -4.78 8.84 -12.42
CA ILE A 208 -3.50 9.06 -11.75
C ILE A 208 -2.83 10.27 -12.40
N ARG A 209 -2.67 11.34 -11.62
CA ARG A 209 -2.10 12.61 -12.07
C ARG A 209 -0.74 12.84 -11.47
N GLU A 210 0.24 13.19 -12.30
CA GLU A 210 1.58 13.52 -11.84
C GLU A 210 1.74 15.03 -11.63
N ILE A 211 2.97 15.48 -11.37
CA ILE A 211 3.29 16.87 -11.03
C ILE A 211 2.98 17.86 -12.17
N ASP A 212 2.88 17.38 -13.41
CA ASP A 212 2.43 18.14 -14.58
C ASP A 212 0.90 18.32 -14.64
N GLY A 213 0.16 17.69 -13.73
CA GLY A 213 -1.31 17.69 -13.69
C GLY A 213 -1.98 16.80 -14.76
N MET A 214 -1.19 16.14 -15.60
CA MET A 214 -1.66 15.25 -16.67
C MET A 214 -2.02 13.87 -16.12
N ILE A 215 -2.98 13.21 -16.75
CA ILE A 215 -3.31 11.81 -16.45
C ILE A 215 -2.27 10.90 -17.12
N HIS A 216 -1.48 10.18 -16.32
CA HIS A 216 -0.50 9.22 -16.81
C HIS A 216 -1.03 7.79 -16.85
N ASP A 217 -2.04 7.46 -16.05
CA ASP A 217 -2.71 6.16 -16.10
C ASP A 217 -4.05 6.18 -15.34
N LEU A 218 -4.75 5.05 -15.33
CA LEU A 218 -5.90 4.81 -14.45
C LEU A 218 -5.64 3.60 -13.53
N GLN A 219 -6.19 3.67 -12.32
CA GLN A 219 -6.34 2.50 -11.45
C GLN A 219 -7.83 2.18 -11.29
N ILE A 220 -8.16 0.89 -11.21
CA ILE A 220 -9.51 0.43 -10.92
C ILE A 220 -9.56 -0.05 -9.48
N ARG A 221 -10.37 0.61 -8.66
CA ARG A 221 -10.79 0.07 -7.36
C ARG A 221 -11.97 -0.86 -7.61
N LEU A 222 -11.77 -2.16 -7.42
CA LEU A 222 -12.77 -3.17 -7.72
C LEU A 222 -13.93 -3.15 -6.74
N ASP A 223 -15.13 -3.40 -7.24
CA ASP A 223 -16.33 -3.61 -6.43
C ASP A 223 -16.18 -4.87 -5.58
N THR A 224 -15.73 -5.94 -6.23
CA THR A 224 -15.42 -7.23 -5.60
C THR A 224 -13.92 -7.50 -5.74
N PRO A 225 -13.17 -7.62 -4.64
CA PRO A 225 -11.75 -7.96 -4.70
C PRO A 225 -11.51 -9.29 -5.42
N LEU A 226 -10.44 -9.37 -6.22
CA LEU A 226 -10.03 -10.63 -6.84
C LEU A 226 -9.37 -11.51 -5.77
N LYS A 227 -10.08 -12.54 -5.33
CA LYS A 227 -9.66 -13.46 -4.28
C LYS A 227 -9.38 -14.86 -4.86
N ASN A 228 -8.42 -15.57 -4.28
CA ASN A 228 -8.18 -16.98 -4.60
C ASN A 228 -9.16 -17.87 -3.83
N GLU A 229 -9.64 -18.92 -4.48
CA GLU A 229 -10.37 -19.99 -3.78
C GLU A 229 -9.48 -20.60 -2.67
N GLY A 230 -10.05 -20.75 -1.48
CA GLY A 230 -9.36 -21.30 -0.30
C GLY A 230 -8.32 -20.40 0.39
N SER A 231 -8.13 -19.15 -0.05
CA SER A 231 -7.24 -18.20 0.67
C SER A 231 -8.01 -17.45 1.75
N ASP A 232 -7.41 -17.25 2.93
CA ASP A 232 -7.98 -16.41 3.99
C ASP A 232 -7.74 -14.91 3.75
N LYS A 233 -6.87 -14.56 2.79
CA LYS A 233 -6.54 -13.15 2.50
C LYS A 233 -7.68 -12.45 1.72
N PRO A 234 -7.89 -11.14 1.94
CA PRO A 234 -9.03 -10.39 1.38
C PRO A 234 -8.99 -10.14 -0.14
N GLY A 235 -8.03 -10.71 -0.89
CA GLY A 235 -7.89 -10.53 -2.33
C GLY A 235 -7.35 -9.15 -2.77
N ALA A 236 -7.12 -9.00 -4.08
CA ALA A 236 -6.64 -7.76 -4.68
C ALA A 236 -7.80 -6.77 -4.87
N LYS A 237 -7.78 -5.67 -4.09
CA LYS A 237 -8.79 -4.60 -4.13
C LYS A 237 -8.60 -3.61 -5.28
N TYR A 238 -7.37 -3.48 -5.78
CA TYR A 238 -6.99 -2.53 -6.82
C TYR A 238 -6.22 -3.24 -7.94
N ILE A 239 -6.52 -2.86 -9.18
CA ILE A 239 -5.79 -3.29 -10.36
C ILE A 239 -5.46 -2.10 -11.25
N TRP A 240 -4.37 -2.21 -12.01
CA TRP A 240 -4.04 -1.24 -13.04
C TRP A 240 -4.98 -1.36 -14.23
N PHE A 241 -5.32 -0.21 -14.83
CA PHE A 241 -5.96 -0.17 -16.14
C PHE A 241 -4.91 -0.46 -17.22
N SER A 242 -4.61 -1.75 -17.38
CA SER A 242 -3.52 -2.22 -18.21
C SER A 242 -4.03 -3.16 -19.29
N SER A 243 -3.45 -3.04 -20.48
CA SER A 243 -3.58 -4.00 -21.56
C SER A 243 -2.27 -4.77 -21.78
N SER A 244 -1.35 -4.73 -20.81
CA SER A 244 -0.11 -5.50 -20.84
C SER A 244 -0.37 -6.93 -21.24
N GLY A 245 0.30 -7.33 -22.31
CA GLY A 245 0.19 -8.67 -22.84
C GLY A 245 -1.08 -8.96 -23.62
N LYS A 246 -1.68 -7.94 -24.21
CA LYS A 246 -2.60 -8.11 -25.33
C LYS A 246 -1.91 -7.60 -26.61
N PRO A 247 -2.37 -8.00 -27.80
CA PRO A 247 -1.82 -7.47 -29.04
C PRO A 247 -1.88 -5.94 -29.06
N TYR A 248 -0.75 -5.29 -29.28
CA TYR A 248 -0.60 -3.83 -29.27
C TYR A 248 -0.98 -3.17 -27.93
N GLY A 249 -1.01 -3.95 -26.85
CA GLY A 249 -1.35 -3.49 -25.51
C GLY A 249 -0.13 -3.00 -24.74
N THR A 250 -0.35 -2.07 -23.81
CA THR A 250 0.71 -1.47 -22.99
C THR A 250 0.40 -1.53 -21.50
N GLY A 251 1.47 -1.56 -20.71
CA GLY A 251 1.40 -1.55 -19.26
C GLY A 251 1.39 -0.16 -18.68
N PRO A 252 1.13 -0.05 -17.36
CA PRO A 252 0.86 1.22 -16.71
C PRO A 252 2.10 2.06 -16.40
N GLY A 253 3.30 1.54 -16.68
CA GLY A 253 4.55 2.18 -16.24
C GLY A 253 4.69 2.12 -14.71
N SER A 254 5.14 3.21 -14.10
CA SER A 254 5.25 3.36 -12.64
C SER A 254 4.96 4.79 -12.22
N PRO A 255 3.75 5.31 -12.48
CA PRO A 255 3.46 6.72 -12.25
C PRO A 255 3.44 7.05 -10.76
N ILE A 256 3.86 8.27 -10.42
CA ILE A 256 3.81 8.80 -9.05
C ILE A 256 2.79 9.93 -9.01
N GLN A 257 1.73 9.74 -8.22
CA GLN A 257 0.70 10.76 -8.11
C GLN A 257 1.16 11.95 -7.29
N PHE A 258 0.94 13.16 -7.79
CA PHE A 258 1.19 14.41 -7.08
C PHE A 258 -0.09 15.25 -7.04
N LEU A 259 -0.50 15.66 -5.84
CA LEU A 259 -1.69 16.48 -5.62
C LEU A 259 -1.35 17.66 -4.70
N GLY A 260 -1.66 18.88 -5.12
CA GLY A 260 -1.52 20.08 -4.28
C GLY A 260 -0.55 21.10 -4.85
N ASP A 261 0.04 21.89 -3.96
CA ASP A 261 0.92 22.99 -4.32
C ASP A 261 2.39 22.52 -4.42
N ARG A 262 3.04 22.84 -5.55
CA ARG A 262 4.45 22.55 -5.84
C ARG A 262 5.40 23.38 -4.96
N ASN A 263 4.91 24.51 -4.42
CA ASN A 263 5.67 25.40 -3.55
C ASN A 263 5.42 25.13 -2.06
N ALA A 264 4.68 24.07 -1.73
CA ALA A 264 4.40 23.74 -0.34
C ALA A 264 5.70 23.42 0.41
N GLY A 265 5.90 24.05 1.58
CA GLY A 265 7.04 23.77 2.45
C GLY A 265 7.09 22.33 2.96
N ARG A 266 5.92 21.65 2.98
CA ARG A 266 5.78 20.25 3.42
C ARG A 266 4.97 19.43 2.40
N VAL A 267 5.39 18.18 2.19
CA VAL A 267 4.67 17.20 1.36
C VAL A 267 4.47 15.89 2.10
N TYR A 268 3.31 15.28 1.96
CA TYR A 268 2.95 14.01 2.60
C TYR A 268 3.08 12.86 1.62
N ILE A 269 3.84 11.81 1.96
CA ILE A 269 3.96 10.60 1.13
C ILE A 269 3.08 9.50 1.69
N THR A 270 2.21 8.91 0.87
CA THR A 270 1.30 7.82 1.28
C THR A 270 1.20 6.70 0.23
N GLU A 271 0.58 5.57 0.61
CA GLU A 271 0.34 4.43 -0.29
C GLU A 271 -1.11 4.43 -0.82
N GLY A 272 -1.28 4.47 -2.14
CA GLY A 272 -2.56 4.33 -2.81
C GLY A 272 -3.14 5.64 -3.33
N TYR A 273 -3.47 5.64 -4.61
CA TYR A 273 -3.93 6.83 -5.34
C TYR A 273 -5.25 7.40 -4.81
N LEU A 274 -6.24 6.52 -4.53
CA LEU A 274 -7.51 6.95 -3.96
C LEU A 274 -7.33 7.61 -2.58
N LYS A 275 -6.45 7.06 -1.73
CA LYS A 275 -6.19 7.62 -0.40
C LYS A 275 -5.66 9.04 -0.51
N SER A 276 -4.69 9.28 -1.39
CA SER A 276 -4.13 10.62 -1.58
C SER A 276 -5.17 11.63 -2.10
N TYR A 277 -6.11 11.22 -2.97
CA TYR A 277 -7.21 12.09 -3.40
C TYR A 277 -8.10 12.49 -2.23
N ILE A 278 -8.48 11.53 -1.39
CA ILE A 278 -9.32 11.78 -0.22
C ILE A 278 -8.58 12.70 0.76
N ALA A 279 -7.35 12.33 1.11
CA ALA A 279 -6.54 13.07 2.06
C ALA A 279 -6.27 14.52 1.59
N HIS A 280 -5.90 14.71 0.32
CA HIS A 280 -5.74 16.05 -0.27
C HIS A 280 -7.06 16.83 -0.27
N ALA A 281 -8.15 16.24 -0.76
CA ALA A 281 -9.43 16.92 -0.89
C ALA A 281 -9.98 17.39 0.47
N LEU A 282 -9.79 16.60 1.52
CA LEU A 282 -10.33 16.87 2.85
C LEU A 282 -9.39 17.73 3.73
N SER A 283 -8.08 17.67 3.53
CA SER A 283 -7.11 18.41 4.36
C SER A 283 -6.50 19.64 3.69
N GLY A 284 -6.56 19.73 2.36
CA GLY A 284 -5.88 20.78 1.57
C GLY A 284 -4.35 20.64 1.51
N LYS A 285 -3.76 19.61 2.14
CA LYS A 285 -2.30 19.39 2.17
C LYS A 285 -1.79 18.84 0.83
N THR A 286 -0.52 19.03 0.53
CA THR A 286 0.14 18.46 -0.66
C THR A 286 0.52 17.00 -0.41
N PHE A 287 0.15 16.11 -1.35
CA PHE A 287 0.39 14.67 -1.26
C PHE A 287 1.14 14.13 -2.46
N ILE A 288 2.02 13.17 -2.18
CA ILE A 288 2.62 12.23 -3.14
C ILE A 288 2.06 10.83 -2.81
N ALA A 289 1.60 10.10 -3.83
CA ALA A 289 1.10 8.74 -3.66
C ALA A 289 1.88 7.74 -4.51
N LEU A 290 2.28 6.64 -3.86
CA LEU A 290 2.92 5.49 -4.49
C LEU A 290 1.93 4.35 -4.69
N ALA A 291 2.17 3.49 -5.69
CA ALA A 291 1.36 2.29 -5.92
C ALA A 291 1.39 1.29 -4.75
N SER A 292 2.54 1.22 -4.08
CA SER A 292 2.79 0.55 -2.81
C SER A 292 3.96 1.22 -2.11
N ALA A 293 4.15 1.01 -0.81
CA ALA A 293 5.30 1.54 -0.04
C ALA A 293 6.66 1.27 -0.70
N ASN A 294 6.74 0.22 -1.54
CA ASN A 294 7.97 -0.23 -2.18
C ASN A 294 8.07 0.17 -3.67
N ALA A 295 7.06 0.85 -4.21
CA ALA A 295 6.99 1.32 -5.58
C ALA A 295 7.38 2.81 -5.70
N ALA A 296 8.58 3.16 -5.25
CA ALA A 296 9.11 4.51 -5.21
C ALA A 296 10.01 4.89 -6.41
N ALA A 297 9.87 4.19 -7.55
CA ALA A 297 10.65 4.52 -8.75
C ALA A 297 10.26 5.92 -9.25
N GLY A 298 11.23 6.84 -9.35
CA GLY A 298 11.01 8.24 -9.70
C GLY A 298 10.73 9.19 -8.54
N LEU A 299 10.71 8.69 -7.28
CA LEU A 299 10.47 9.53 -6.12
C LEU A 299 11.60 10.55 -5.90
N GLU A 300 12.85 10.12 -6.11
CA GLU A 300 14.03 10.98 -5.97
C GLU A 300 13.96 12.16 -6.95
N GLU A 301 13.74 11.88 -8.23
CA GLU A 301 13.61 12.89 -9.29
C GLU A 301 12.48 13.89 -8.96
N LEU A 302 11.35 13.39 -8.45
CA LEU A 302 10.25 14.23 -8.01
C LEU A 302 10.64 15.14 -6.84
N LEU A 303 11.27 14.61 -5.79
CA LEU A 303 11.69 15.39 -4.62
C LEU A 303 12.78 16.41 -5.00
N GLN A 304 13.74 16.05 -5.84
CA GLN A 304 14.74 16.96 -6.39
C GLN A 304 14.09 18.13 -7.15
N SER A 305 12.98 17.88 -7.86
CA SER A 305 12.25 18.96 -8.54
C SER A 305 11.47 19.89 -7.59
N LEU A 306 11.12 19.42 -6.39
CA LEU A 306 10.35 20.18 -5.39
C LEU A 306 11.25 20.99 -4.44
N ALA A 307 12.49 20.53 -4.19
CA ALA A 307 13.42 21.23 -3.30
C ALA A 307 13.67 22.70 -3.74
N PRO A 308 13.97 23.01 -5.01
CA PRO A 308 14.10 24.39 -5.48
C PRO A 308 12.84 25.23 -5.31
N CYS A 309 11.65 24.61 -5.36
CA CYS A 309 10.35 25.27 -5.22
C CYS A 309 9.98 25.63 -3.76
N GLY A 310 10.82 25.28 -2.79
CA GLY A 310 10.61 25.64 -1.38
C GLY A 310 10.16 24.49 -0.48
N THR A 311 9.97 23.27 -1.01
CA THR A 311 9.72 22.10 -0.16
C THR A 311 10.96 21.79 0.67
N ARG A 312 10.78 21.66 1.99
CA ARG A 312 11.86 21.39 2.97
C ARG A 312 11.59 20.16 3.81
N THR A 313 10.33 19.73 3.92
CA THR A 313 9.95 18.63 4.80
C THR A 313 9.09 17.61 4.07
N VAL A 314 9.50 16.35 4.16
CA VAL A 314 8.72 15.18 3.77
C VAL A 314 8.07 14.58 5.01
N ILE A 315 6.76 14.39 4.97
CA ILE A 315 6.02 13.68 6.01
C ILE A 315 5.78 12.25 5.53
N ASP A 316 6.38 11.27 6.20
CA ASP A 316 6.10 9.85 5.97
C ASP A 316 4.73 9.49 6.55
N ALA A 317 3.73 9.48 5.67
CA ALA A 317 2.33 9.13 5.93
C ALA A 317 1.92 7.82 5.23
N LEU A 318 2.86 6.89 5.07
CA LEU A 318 2.55 5.50 4.74
C LEU A 318 1.70 4.86 5.86
N ASP A 319 0.91 3.84 5.50
CA ASP A 319 -0.02 3.15 6.40
C ASP A 319 0.65 2.78 7.74
N ILE A 320 -0.14 2.83 8.81
CA ILE A 320 0.36 2.64 10.19
C ILE A 320 0.91 1.22 10.42
N ASP A 321 0.56 0.25 9.56
CA ASP A 321 1.10 -1.10 9.62
C ASP A 321 2.62 -1.16 9.36
N LYS A 322 3.26 -0.07 8.93
CA LYS A 322 4.73 0.06 8.85
C LYS A 322 5.47 -0.25 10.15
N PHE A 323 4.82 -0.13 11.31
CA PHE A 323 5.44 -0.44 12.60
C PHE A 323 5.45 -1.94 12.94
N ARG A 324 4.67 -2.77 12.22
CA ARG A 324 4.60 -4.24 12.41
C ARG A 324 4.93 -5.04 11.15
N ASN A 325 4.74 -4.45 9.98
CA ASN A 325 4.95 -5.08 8.69
C ASN A 325 6.32 -4.69 8.12
N LYS A 326 7.29 -5.61 8.18
CA LYS A 326 8.66 -5.39 7.69
C LYS A 326 8.71 -4.89 6.24
N ASN A 327 7.75 -5.28 5.40
CA ASN A 327 7.70 -4.85 4.00
C ASN A 327 7.32 -3.38 3.85
N VAL A 328 6.35 -2.90 4.63
CA VAL A 328 5.92 -1.50 4.62
C VAL A 328 6.96 -0.64 5.33
N ALA A 329 7.56 -1.15 6.42
CA ALA A 329 8.69 -0.52 7.10
C ALA A 329 9.87 -0.26 6.16
N ALA A 330 10.23 -1.24 5.32
CA ALA A 330 11.29 -1.07 4.32
C ALA A 330 10.95 0.02 3.30
N GLY A 331 9.67 0.19 2.96
CA GLY A 331 9.19 1.31 2.15
C GLY A 331 9.36 2.66 2.85
N ALA A 332 8.96 2.75 4.12
CA ALA A 332 9.13 3.95 4.95
C ALA A 332 10.61 4.34 5.12
N VAL A 333 11.49 3.36 5.33
CA VAL A 333 12.95 3.59 5.36
C VAL A 333 13.45 4.17 4.04
N ARG A 334 13.02 3.61 2.91
CA ARG A 334 13.38 4.16 1.58
C ARG A 334 12.90 5.59 1.40
N VAL A 335 11.67 5.91 1.77
CA VAL A 335 11.14 7.28 1.71
C VAL A 335 12.02 8.23 2.53
N ARG A 336 12.38 7.85 3.76
CA ARG A 336 13.25 8.67 4.63
C ARG A 336 14.64 8.86 4.02
N GLN A 337 15.22 7.80 3.46
CA GLN A 337 16.53 7.85 2.81
C GLN A 337 16.50 8.78 1.59
N THR A 338 15.54 8.61 0.69
CA THR A 338 15.41 9.46 -0.50
C THR A 338 15.16 10.93 -0.14
N ALA A 339 14.37 11.21 0.90
CA ALA A 339 14.19 12.57 1.40
C ALA A 339 15.52 13.17 1.91
N ALA A 340 16.31 12.40 2.66
CA ALA A 340 17.60 12.83 3.18
C ALA A 340 18.63 13.08 2.04
N GLU A 341 18.67 12.19 1.04
CA GLU A 341 19.50 12.35 -0.17
C GLU A 341 19.13 13.61 -0.96
N CYS A 342 17.85 14.02 -0.93
CA CYS A 342 17.38 15.28 -1.51
C CYS A 342 17.57 16.50 -0.59
N GLY A 343 18.24 16.37 0.55
CA GLY A 343 18.46 17.46 1.51
C GLY A 343 17.19 17.92 2.24
N MET A 344 16.16 17.08 2.31
CA MET A 344 14.90 17.37 2.99
C MET A 344 14.86 16.73 4.38
N LYS A 345 14.26 17.44 5.35
CA LYS A 345 13.90 16.85 6.64
C LYS A 345 12.80 15.82 6.43
N CYS A 346 12.90 14.65 7.05
CA CYS A 346 11.80 13.68 7.06
C CYS A 346 11.22 13.53 8.47
N GLU A 347 9.90 13.71 8.58
CA GLU A 347 9.15 13.50 9.82
C GLU A 347 8.20 12.31 9.65
N ILE A 348 8.12 11.44 10.66
CA ILE A 348 7.23 10.28 10.63
C ILE A 348 5.87 10.71 11.16
N ALA A 349 4.83 10.64 10.30
CA ALA A 349 3.47 10.81 10.80
C ALA A 349 3.08 9.56 11.59
N CYS A 350 2.57 9.79 12.80
CA CYS A 350 1.96 8.80 13.66
C CYS A 350 0.58 9.32 14.08
N TRP A 351 -0.42 8.45 14.02
CA TRP A 351 -1.81 8.76 14.37
C TRP A 351 -2.47 7.55 15.01
N ASN A 352 -3.75 7.69 15.36
CA ASN A 352 -4.53 6.62 15.94
C ASN A 352 -4.58 5.40 14.97
N PRO A 353 -3.98 4.26 15.33
CA PRO A 353 -3.85 3.09 14.47
C PRO A 353 -5.18 2.35 14.21
N ASN A 354 -6.25 2.72 14.91
CA ASN A 354 -7.61 2.30 14.53
C ASN A 354 -7.98 2.77 13.11
N TYR A 355 -7.24 3.76 12.58
CA TYR A 355 -7.30 4.20 11.20
C TYR A 355 -6.02 3.75 10.49
N ASN A 356 -6.12 2.76 9.61
CA ASN A 356 -4.95 2.18 8.98
C ASN A 356 -4.23 3.17 8.04
N GLY A 357 -4.99 3.86 7.18
CA GLY A 357 -4.47 4.89 6.27
C GLY A 357 -4.68 6.30 6.81
N ILE A 358 -3.87 7.25 6.31
CA ILE A 358 -4.05 8.68 6.61
C ILE A 358 -5.40 9.22 6.11
N ASP A 359 -5.95 8.65 5.03
CA ASP A 359 -7.29 9.00 4.55
C ASP A 359 -8.38 8.58 5.54
N ASP A 360 -8.26 7.40 6.16
CA ASP A 360 -9.19 6.93 7.19
C ASP A 360 -9.19 7.87 8.42
N LEU A 361 -8.00 8.34 8.84
CA LEU A 361 -7.88 9.32 9.92
C LEU A 361 -8.55 10.65 9.54
N ILE A 362 -8.25 11.17 8.35
CA ILE A 362 -8.81 12.47 7.92
C ILE A 362 -10.34 12.36 7.75
N ILE A 363 -10.85 11.23 7.27
CA ILE A 363 -12.29 10.96 7.22
C ILE A 363 -12.88 11.01 8.64
N ALA A 364 -12.26 10.33 9.60
CA ALA A 364 -12.73 10.32 10.98
C ALA A 364 -12.76 11.72 11.60
N LEU A 365 -11.73 12.53 11.36
CA LEU A 365 -11.67 13.93 11.81
C LEU A 365 -12.69 14.86 11.13
N LYS A 366 -13.19 14.49 9.94
CA LYS A 366 -14.15 15.30 9.17
C LYS A 366 -15.59 14.93 9.40
N ARG A 367 -15.87 13.71 9.87
CA ARG A 367 -17.22 13.33 10.23
C ARG A 367 -17.66 14.22 11.41
N PRO A 368 -18.83 14.89 11.31
CA PRO A 368 -19.44 15.51 12.49
C PRO A 368 -19.50 14.47 13.59
N GLU A 369 -19.21 14.86 14.83
CA GLU A 369 -19.28 14.00 16.02
C GLU A 369 -20.70 13.45 16.18
N GLY A 370 -20.99 12.33 15.51
CA GLY A 370 -22.25 11.60 15.61
C GLY A 370 -22.18 10.41 16.56
N SER A 371 -21.05 10.24 17.24
CA SER A 371 -20.83 9.18 18.23
C SER A 371 -19.62 9.52 19.09
N GLU A 372 -19.62 10.65 19.79
CA GLU A 372 -19.03 10.58 21.12
C GLU A 372 -19.88 9.53 21.83
N LYS A 373 -19.28 8.36 22.13
CA LYS A 373 -19.80 7.60 23.25
C LYS A 373 -19.61 8.55 24.42
N ILE A 374 -20.70 9.18 24.85
CA ILE A 374 -20.63 10.02 26.04
C ILE A 374 -20.49 9.04 27.19
N ILE A 375 -19.26 8.62 27.49
CA ILE A 375 -18.97 8.03 28.79
C ILE A 375 -19.09 9.19 29.77
N GLN A 376 -20.27 9.30 30.39
CA GLN A 376 -20.54 10.33 31.39
C GLN A 376 -19.48 10.22 32.47
N LYS A 377 -18.74 11.30 32.66
CA LYS A 377 -17.78 11.41 33.75
C LYS A 377 -18.58 11.36 35.06
N PRO A 378 -18.25 10.46 35.99
CA PRO A 378 -18.96 10.38 37.26
C PRO A 378 -18.79 11.69 38.03
N GLU A 379 -19.87 12.18 38.62
CA GLU A 379 -19.89 13.32 39.53
C GLU A 379 -19.40 12.86 40.91
N THR A 380 -18.08 12.86 41.09
CA THR A 380 -17.43 12.44 42.34
C THR A 380 -16.14 13.20 42.59
N ASP A 381 -15.87 13.49 43.85
CA ASP A 381 -14.60 14.09 44.31
C ASP A 381 -13.47 13.04 44.40
N LYS A 382 -13.81 11.75 44.35
CA LYS A 382 -12.80 10.68 44.36
C LYS A 382 -12.02 10.67 43.05
N ARG A 383 -10.70 10.53 43.16
CA ARG A 383 -9.77 10.53 42.03
C ARG A 383 -9.12 9.16 41.84
N GLN A 384 -8.96 8.77 40.59
CA GLN A 384 -8.21 7.59 40.17
C GLN A 384 -6.99 8.05 39.37
N GLY A 385 -5.79 7.75 39.89
CA GLY A 385 -4.54 7.99 39.19
C GLY A 385 -4.38 7.02 38.02
N TYR A 386 -3.85 7.51 36.90
CA TYR A 386 -3.50 6.66 35.77
C TYR A 386 -2.24 7.13 35.07
N ARG A 387 -1.51 6.16 34.51
CA ARG A 387 -0.40 6.40 33.60
C ARG A 387 -0.64 5.72 32.27
N ILE A 388 -0.12 6.33 31.22
CA ILE A 388 -0.15 5.75 29.87
C ILE A 388 1.29 5.48 29.45
N TYR A 389 1.57 4.22 29.12
CA TYR A 389 2.83 3.78 28.54
C TYR A 389 2.58 3.36 27.10
N GLN A 390 3.44 3.83 26.21
CA GLN A 390 3.31 3.53 24.80
C GLN A 390 4.62 3.04 24.21
N LEU A 391 4.55 2.10 23.26
CA LEU A 391 5.74 1.62 22.56
C LEU A 391 6.54 2.78 21.96
N ASP A 392 7.85 2.71 22.12
CA ASP A 392 8.81 3.62 21.52
C ASP A 392 8.98 3.29 20.02
N ILE A 393 8.27 4.06 19.21
CA ILE A 393 8.25 3.97 17.74
C ILE A 393 9.14 5.02 17.07
N SER A 394 9.97 5.74 17.84
CA SER A 394 10.89 6.75 17.29
C SER A 394 12.00 6.11 16.45
N GLY A 395 12.37 4.87 16.78
CA GLY A 395 13.35 4.07 16.05
C GLY A 395 12.77 3.35 14.83
N ALA A 396 13.66 2.77 14.01
CA ALA A 396 13.30 1.95 12.86
C ALA A 396 12.88 0.50 13.24
N ALA A 397 12.78 0.20 14.54
CA ALA A 397 12.48 -1.14 15.04
C ALA A 397 11.03 -1.52 14.71
N VAL A 398 10.87 -2.61 13.96
CA VAL A 398 9.57 -3.19 13.61
C VAL A 398 9.24 -4.26 14.65
N ARG A 399 8.08 -4.13 15.28
CA ARG A 399 7.59 -5.09 16.29
C ARG A 399 6.31 -5.72 15.78
N SER A 400 6.26 -7.04 15.68
CA SER A 400 5.08 -7.75 15.15
C SER A 400 3.80 -7.49 15.94
N TYR A 401 3.93 -7.17 17.23
CA TYR A 401 2.83 -6.83 18.15
C TYR A 401 2.52 -5.32 18.24
N ALA A 402 3.30 -4.45 17.61
CA ALA A 402 2.97 -3.02 17.61
C ALA A 402 1.59 -2.80 16.98
N PHE A 403 0.73 -2.07 17.68
CA PHE A 403 -0.63 -1.77 17.23
C PHE A 403 -1.49 -3.01 16.96
N ALA A 404 -1.28 -4.08 17.71
CA ALA A 404 -2.01 -5.32 17.60
C ALA A 404 -2.51 -5.80 18.96
N GLY A 405 -3.37 -6.81 18.94
CA GLY A 405 -3.84 -7.46 20.16
C GLY A 405 -2.75 -8.24 20.91
N ILE A 406 -3.06 -8.60 22.16
CA ILE A 406 -2.14 -9.32 23.07
C ILE A 406 -1.69 -10.66 22.48
N GLU A 407 -2.50 -11.26 21.62
CA GLU A 407 -2.18 -12.51 20.92
C GLU A 407 -0.90 -12.35 20.08
N LYS A 408 -0.69 -11.19 19.43
CA LYS A 408 0.53 -10.93 18.65
C LYS A 408 1.76 -10.74 19.52
N LEU A 409 1.58 -10.30 20.76
CA LEU A 409 2.65 -10.19 21.75
C LEU A 409 3.09 -11.58 22.22
N LEU A 410 2.12 -12.47 22.48
CA LEU A 410 2.36 -13.87 22.83
C LEU A 410 3.02 -14.63 21.67
N GLU A 411 2.53 -14.45 20.43
CA GLU A 411 3.15 -15.03 19.22
C GLU A 411 4.61 -14.56 19.01
N ALA A 412 4.96 -13.37 19.50
CA ALA A 412 6.31 -12.83 19.45
C ALA A 412 7.24 -13.41 20.53
N GLY A 413 6.74 -14.29 21.40
CA GLY A 413 7.51 -14.99 22.43
C GLY A 413 7.56 -14.26 23.78
N PHE A 414 6.79 -13.20 23.96
CA PHE A 414 6.69 -12.48 25.24
C PHE A 414 5.56 -13.05 26.09
N THR A 415 5.82 -13.28 27.37
CA THR A 415 4.78 -13.64 28.36
C THR A 415 4.12 -12.40 28.96
N GLU A 416 4.80 -11.26 28.92
CA GLU A 416 4.33 -9.96 29.38
C GLU A 416 4.92 -8.84 28.50
N PRO A 417 4.32 -7.64 28.45
CA PRO A 417 4.84 -6.56 27.63
C PRO A 417 6.25 -6.10 28.08
N PRO A 418 7.23 -6.03 27.17
CA PRO A 418 8.62 -5.71 27.53
C PRO A 418 8.78 -4.21 27.84
N ALA A 419 8.70 -3.86 29.12
CA ALA A 419 8.65 -2.47 29.59
C ALA A 419 9.79 -1.57 29.09
N GLU A 420 10.99 -2.09 28.88
CA GLU A 420 12.13 -1.37 28.28
C GLU A 420 11.87 -0.81 26.86
N GLU A 421 10.87 -1.33 26.17
CA GLU A 421 10.44 -0.86 24.86
C GLU A 421 9.37 0.22 24.90
N TYR A 422 8.86 0.55 26.09
CA TYR A 422 7.80 1.52 26.30
C TYR A 422 8.33 2.84 26.84
N CYS A 423 7.60 3.91 26.55
CA CYS A 423 7.78 5.23 27.14
C CYS A 423 6.55 5.62 27.96
N LEU A 424 6.76 6.13 29.17
CA LEU A 424 5.73 6.87 29.90
C LEU A 424 5.44 8.18 29.17
N VAL A 425 4.18 8.39 28.77
CA VAL A 425 3.75 9.57 27.99
C VAL A 425 2.73 10.45 28.71
N SER A 426 2.10 9.95 29.77
CA SER A 426 1.15 10.70 30.58
C SER A 426 1.11 10.12 31.99
N ASP A 427 1.06 11.02 32.97
CA ASP A 427 0.74 10.73 34.37
C ASP A 427 -0.30 11.76 34.81
N SER A 428 -1.50 11.29 35.19
CA SER A 428 -2.64 12.17 35.44
C SER A 428 -3.71 11.47 36.27
N GLU A 429 -4.82 12.15 36.52
CA GLU A 429 -5.95 11.62 37.29
C GLU A 429 -7.28 11.84 36.56
N VAL A 430 -8.20 10.90 36.76
CA VAL A 430 -9.61 10.99 36.34
C VAL A 430 -10.54 10.89 37.55
N ALA A 431 -11.83 11.20 37.34
CA ALA A 431 -12.84 10.88 38.35
C ALA A 431 -12.87 9.36 38.56
N TYR A 432 -13.12 8.94 39.80
CA TYR A 432 -13.19 7.52 40.13
C TYR A 432 -14.42 6.87 39.47
N PHE A 433 -14.21 5.71 38.85
CA PHE A 433 -15.26 4.85 38.33
C PHE A 433 -15.30 3.57 39.19
N ASP A 434 -16.49 3.01 39.38
CA ASP A 434 -16.66 1.79 40.19
C ASP A 434 -16.09 0.55 39.51
N ASP A 435 -15.90 0.61 38.18
CA ASP A 435 -15.34 -0.47 37.39
C ASP A 435 -14.15 0.00 36.53
N ASP A 436 -13.09 -0.82 36.53
CA ASP A 436 -11.86 -0.50 35.80
C ASP A 436 -12.11 -0.38 34.30
N PHE A 437 -12.98 -1.22 33.73
CA PHE A 437 -13.21 -1.23 32.29
C PHE A 437 -13.87 0.06 31.78
N THR A 438 -14.80 0.65 32.53
CA THR A 438 -15.40 1.94 32.20
C THR A 438 -14.38 3.06 32.36
N CYS A 439 -13.55 3.02 33.42
CA CYS A 439 -12.42 3.95 33.58
C CYS A 439 -11.47 3.88 32.37
N LEU A 440 -11.05 2.68 31.99
CA LEU A 440 -10.14 2.43 30.86
C LEU A 440 -10.77 2.86 29.53
N ASN A 441 -12.07 2.60 29.32
CA ASN A 441 -12.81 3.07 28.15
C ASN A 441 -12.85 4.60 28.09
N TYR A 442 -13.12 5.26 29.22
CA TYR A 442 -13.08 6.72 29.31
C TYR A 442 -11.70 7.28 28.95
N ILE A 443 -10.62 6.68 29.48
CA ILE A 443 -9.25 7.09 29.16
C ILE A 443 -8.97 6.88 27.66
N ARG A 444 -9.32 5.72 27.09
CA ARG A 444 -9.14 5.44 25.65
C ARG A 444 -9.88 6.42 24.75
N GLU A 445 -11.08 6.84 25.13
CA GLU A 445 -11.84 7.85 24.39
C GLU A 445 -11.23 9.24 24.53
N LYS A 446 -10.88 9.65 25.76
CA LYS A 446 -10.21 10.92 26.05
C LYS A 446 -8.91 11.12 25.26
N TYR A 447 -8.15 10.04 25.07
CA TYR A 447 -6.90 10.04 24.29
C TYR A 447 -7.07 9.38 22.92
N GLY A 448 -8.29 9.36 22.35
CA GLY A 448 -8.61 8.61 21.13
C GLY A 448 -8.38 9.39 19.84
N LEU A 449 -9.33 10.26 19.47
CA LEU A 449 -9.30 10.97 18.18
C LEU A 449 -8.77 12.40 18.30
N LYS A 450 -9.27 13.16 19.28
CA LYS A 450 -8.79 14.50 19.63
C LYS A 450 -7.96 14.40 20.90
N LEU A 451 -6.67 14.72 20.80
CA LEU A 451 -5.75 14.61 21.93
C LEU A 451 -5.87 15.85 22.83
N PRO A 452 -5.79 15.69 24.17
CA PRO A 452 -5.75 16.83 25.09
C PRO A 452 -4.53 17.71 24.88
N ASP A 453 -4.66 19.01 25.11
CA ASP A 453 -3.55 19.95 25.05
C ASP A 453 -2.42 19.56 26.02
N GLY A 454 -1.17 19.64 25.56
CA GLY A 454 0.02 19.26 26.34
C GLY A 454 0.27 17.76 26.46
N TYR A 455 -0.56 16.89 25.88
CA TYR A 455 -0.30 15.45 25.84
C TYR A 455 0.87 15.12 24.90
N ALA A 456 1.94 14.54 25.44
CA ALA A 456 3.17 14.22 24.71
C ALA A 456 3.14 12.88 23.95
N GLY A 457 2.10 12.08 24.19
CA GLY A 457 1.89 10.78 23.56
C GLY A 457 1.12 10.86 22.25
N ARG A 458 0.94 9.69 21.62
CA ARG A 458 -0.01 9.51 20.51
C ARG A 458 -1.34 9.01 21.04
N ALA A 459 -2.35 8.97 20.19
CA ALA A 459 -3.63 8.38 20.53
C ALA A 459 -3.48 6.98 21.15
N VAL A 460 -4.27 6.70 22.19
CA VAL A 460 -4.32 5.39 22.84
C VAL A 460 -4.76 4.36 21.80
N ALA A 461 -4.02 3.27 21.77
CA ALA A 461 -4.06 2.28 20.71
C ALA A 461 -3.88 0.86 21.26
N PRO A 462 -4.23 -0.19 20.47
CA PRO A 462 -3.75 -1.52 20.75
C PRO A 462 -2.23 -1.52 20.97
N SER A 463 -1.74 -2.36 21.89
CA SER A 463 -0.35 -2.42 22.39
C SER A 463 0.10 -1.37 23.40
N ASP A 464 -0.70 -0.35 23.71
CA ASP A 464 -0.41 0.56 24.83
C ASP A 464 -0.76 -0.08 26.18
N ILE A 465 -0.08 0.35 27.24
CA ILE A 465 -0.39 -0.07 28.62
C ILE A 465 -0.99 1.11 29.38
N ILE A 466 -2.14 0.88 30.02
CA ILE A 466 -2.71 1.82 30.98
C ILE A 466 -2.53 1.24 32.38
N GLU A 467 -1.86 2.01 33.23
CA GLU A 467 -1.78 1.74 34.66
C GLU A 467 -2.90 2.49 35.37
N LEU A 468 -3.68 1.81 36.19
CA LEU A 468 -4.56 2.42 37.18
C LEU A 468 -3.90 2.28 38.55
N TYR A 469 -3.54 3.39 39.18
CA TYR A 469 -2.84 3.40 40.46
C TYR A 469 -3.61 4.17 41.54
N SER A 470 -3.50 3.69 42.77
CA SER A 470 -4.07 4.32 43.97
C SER A 470 -3.20 4.01 45.19
N VAL A 471 -3.60 4.49 46.37
CA VAL A 471 -2.97 4.11 47.64
C VAL A 471 -2.95 2.58 47.90
N LYS A 472 -3.83 1.82 47.23
CA LYS A 472 -3.90 0.35 47.34
C LYS A 472 -2.90 -0.38 46.42
N GLY A 473 -2.21 0.34 45.53
CA GLY A 473 -1.29 -0.22 44.55
C GLY A 473 -1.68 0.08 43.10
N SER A 474 -0.95 -0.57 42.17
CA SER A 474 -1.08 -0.38 40.73
C SER A 474 -1.60 -1.64 40.04
N ARG A 475 -2.39 -1.44 38.98
CA ARG A 475 -2.90 -2.49 38.09
C ARG A 475 -2.65 -2.08 36.65
N PHE A 476 -2.11 -2.97 35.84
CA PHE A 476 -1.72 -2.69 34.47
C PHE A 476 -2.61 -3.42 33.49
N PHE A 477 -3.00 -2.71 32.43
CA PHE A 477 -3.92 -3.20 31.42
C PHE A 477 -3.34 -2.96 30.04
N TYR A 478 -3.19 -4.04 29.27
CA TYR A 478 -2.87 -4.00 27.86
C TYR A 478 -4.12 -3.56 27.08
N CYS A 479 -3.98 -2.52 26.26
CA CYS A 479 -5.01 -2.10 25.32
C CYS A 479 -5.08 -3.09 24.17
N ASN A 480 -6.22 -3.76 23.99
CA ASN A 480 -6.42 -4.73 22.91
C ASN A 480 -7.21 -4.11 21.75
N GLU A 481 -7.33 -4.84 20.63
CA GLU A 481 -8.21 -4.43 19.52
C GLU A 481 -9.65 -4.25 20.02
N GLU A 482 -10.10 -5.18 20.87
CA GLU A 482 -11.36 -5.07 21.61
C GLU A 482 -11.10 -5.21 23.10
N GLY A 483 -11.43 -4.17 23.87
CA GLY A 483 -11.30 -4.15 25.33
C GLY A 483 -9.86 -4.02 25.86
N PHE A 484 -9.64 -4.56 27.06
CA PHE A 484 -8.40 -4.45 27.82
C PHE A 484 -8.09 -5.78 28.53
N TYR A 485 -6.81 -6.12 28.67
CA TYR A 485 -6.37 -7.35 29.32
C TYR A 485 -5.45 -7.02 30.49
N PRO A 486 -5.73 -7.52 31.71
CA PRO A 486 -4.80 -7.39 32.82
C PRO A 486 -3.46 -8.04 32.48
N VAL A 487 -2.35 -7.36 32.76
CA VAL A 487 -0.99 -7.85 32.50
C VAL A 487 -0.05 -7.52 33.65
N ALA A 488 1.02 -8.29 33.78
CA ALA A 488 2.20 -7.85 34.52
C ALA A 488 3.00 -6.86 33.66
N PHE A 489 3.59 -5.84 34.29
CA PHE A 489 4.37 -4.81 33.58
C PHE A 489 5.37 -4.16 34.53
N ALA A 490 6.66 -4.30 34.24
CA ALA A 490 7.75 -3.73 35.04
C ALA A 490 7.96 -2.24 34.73
N ALA A 491 7.02 -1.39 35.18
CA ALA A 491 6.95 0.03 34.85
C ALA A 491 8.25 0.82 35.09
N GLU A 492 9.06 0.41 36.07
CA GLU A 492 10.36 0.99 36.39
C GLU A 492 11.41 0.85 35.27
N LYS A 493 11.22 -0.10 34.34
CA LYS A 493 12.08 -0.28 33.16
C LYS A 493 11.64 0.59 31.98
N ALA A 494 10.45 1.18 32.03
CA ALA A 494 9.95 2.03 30.96
C ALA A 494 10.75 3.33 30.89
N LYS A 495 11.00 3.79 29.66
CA LYS A 495 11.68 5.06 29.41
C LYS A 495 10.78 6.22 29.85
N ILE A 496 11.37 7.26 30.41
CA ILE A 496 10.66 8.52 30.66
C ILE A 496 10.96 9.43 29.47
N LYS A 497 9.94 9.75 28.69
CA LYS A 497 10.10 10.73 27.61
C LYS A 497 10.29 12.09 28.28
N GLY A 498 11.49 12.67 28.18
CA GLY A 498 11.76 14.02 28.68
C GLY A 498 10.78 15.00 28.04
N PHE A 499 10.01 15.70 28.86
CA PHE A 499 9.12 16.77 28.44
C PHE A 499 9.99 17.89 27.84
N TYR A 500 9.91 18.08 26.52
CA TYR A 500 10.48 19.23 25.82
C TYR A 500 9.38 20.01 25.16
#